data_AF-A0A3D3YTQ5-F1
#
_entry.id   AF-A0A3D3YTQ5-F1
#
_cell.length_a   1.000
_cell.length_b   1.000
_cell.length_c   1.000
_cell.angle_alpha   90.00
_cell.angle_beta   90.00
_cell.angle_gamma   90.00
#
_symmetry.space_group_name_H-M   'P 1'
#
loop_
_entity.id
_entity.type
_entity.pdbx_description
1 polymer ?
#
loop_
_entity_poly.entity_id
_entity_poly.type
_entity_poly.pdbx_seq_one_letter_code
_entity_poly.pdbx_strand_id
1 'polypeptide(L)' 'MVSLVIDENEVTVPEGTTILDAAQQAGIYIPHICSHPDLP' A
#
# COMPACT_ATOMS: atom_id res chain seq x y z
N MET A 1 11.29 7.46 -4.19
CA MET A 1 11.26 6.04 -3.79
C MET A 1 11.51 6.02 -2.30
N VAL A 2 10.64 5.38 -1.54
CA VAL A 2 10.72 5.25 -0.08
C VAL A 2 10.57 3.76 0.24
N SER A 3 11.38 3.26 1.16
CA SER A 3 11.37 1.85 1.57
C SER A 3 10.74 1.73 2.95
N LEU A 4 9.81 0.79 3.10
CA LEU A 4 9.14 0.46 4.36
C LEU A 4 8.99 -1.05 4.51
N VAL A 5 8.64 -1.50 5.72
CA VAL A 5 8.40 -2.92 6.01
C VAL A 5 6.93 -3.11 6.35
N ILE A 6 6.25 -4.03 5.66
CA ILE A 6 4.86 -4.45 5.91
C ILE A 6 4.85 -5.97 6.07
N ASP A 7 4.37 -6.48 7.21
CA ASP A 7 4.35 -7.93 7.51
C ASP A 7 5.69 -8.62 7.23
N GLU A 8 6.78 -8.03 7.74
CA GLU A 8 8.16 -8.51 7.58
C GLU A 8 8.70 -8.47 6.13
N ASN A 9 7.90 -8.03 5.15
CA ASN A 9 8.34 -7.84 3.77
C ASN A 9 8.84 -6.41 3.53
N GLU A 10 10.00 -6.30 2.88
CA GLU A 10 10.55 -5.00 2.46
C GLU A 10 9.85 -4.54 1.17
N VAL A 11 9.21 -3.36 1.23
CA VAL A 11 8.40 -2.78 0.15
C VAL A 11 8.96 -1.42 -0.22
N THR A 12 9.19 -1.19 -1.52
CA THR A 12 9.69 0.09 -2.04
C THR A 12 8.67 0.70 -2.99
N VAL A 13 8.19 1.91 -2.66
CA VAL A 13 7.13 2.61 -3.41
C VAL A 13 7.53 4.07 -3.70
N PRO A 14 6.87 4.74 -4.66
CA PRO A 14 6.99 6.19 -4.82
C PRO A 14 6.62 6.95 -3.54
N GLU A 15 7.17 8.17 -3.40
CA GLU A 15 6.74 9.04 -2.31
C GLU A 15 5.30 9.51 -2.56
N GLY A 16 4.49 9.57 -1.50
CA GLY A 16 3.06 9.88 -1.60
C GLY A 16 2.15 8.67 -1.83
N THR A 17 2.69 7.46 -2.01
CA THR A 17 1.89 6.23 -2.03
C THR A 17 1.25 5.98 -0.66
N THR A 18 -0.04 5.63 -0.64
CA THR A 18 -0.74 5.31 0.61
C THR A 18 -0.28 3.95 1.16
N ILE A 19 -0.47 3.73 2.47
CA ILE A 19 -0.17 2.43 3.08
C ILE A 19 -1.03 1.31 2.44
N LEU A 20 -2.28 1.61 2.09
CA LEU A 20 -3.18 0.66 1.45
C LEU A 20 -2.65 0.19 0.09
N ASP A 21 -2.23 1.12 -0.76
CA ASP A 21 -1.68 0.81 -2.08
C ASP A 21 -0.33 0.09 -1.98
N ALA A 22 0.52 0.49 -1.02
CA ALA A 22 1.80 -0.16 -0.78
C ALA A 22 1.61 -1.63 -0.35
N ALA A 23 0.64 -1.90 0.53
CA ALA A 23 0.30 -3.25 0.94
C ALA A 23 -0.26 -4.08 -0.24
N GLN A 24 -1.16 -3.51 -1.04
CA GLN A 24 -1.70 -4.18 -2.22
C GLN A 24 -0.63 -4.52 -3.26
N GLN A 25 0.32 -3.61 -3.52
CA GLN A 25 1.46 -3.87 -4.41
C GLN A 25 2.36 -5.01 -3.90
N ALA A 26 2.45 -5.19 -2.59
CA ALA A 26 3.14 -6.31 -1.95
C ALA A 26 2.30 -7.60 -1.85
N GLY A 27 1.07 -7.61 -2.38
CA GLY A 27 0.15 -8.75 -2.30
C GLY A 27 -0.51 -8.93 -0.93
N ILE A 28 -0.42 -7.94 -0.05
CA ILE A 28 -0.97 -7.96 1.31
C ILE A 28 -2.37 -7.34 1.28
N TYR A 29 -3.37 -8.13 1.67
CA TYR A 29 -4.76 -7.69 1.68
C TYR A 29 -5.11 -6.96 2.98
N ILE A 30 -5.54 -5.70 2.85
CA ILE A 30 -6.12 -4.92 3.94
C ILE A 30 -7.61 -4.74 3.66
N PRO A 31 -8.51 -5.26 4.53
CA PRO A 31 -9.94 -5.06 4.39
C PRO A 31 -10.30 -3.57 4.46
N HIS A 32 -11.05 -3.09 3.48
CA HIS A 32 -11.55 -1.72 3.43
C HIS A 32 -12.94 -1.69 2.81
N ILE A 33 -13.77 -0.75 3.26
CA ILE A 33 -15.15 -0.57 2.76
C ILE A 33 -15.27 0.70 1.90
N CYS A 34 -14.56 1.77 2.28
CA CYS A 34 -14.75 3.09 1.67
C CYS A 34 -13.68 3.47 0.63
N SER A 35 -12.52 2.81 0.62
CA SER A 35 -11.48 3.09 -0.38
C SER A 35 -11.91 2.53 -1.73
N HIS A 36 -11.76 3.34 -2.78
CA HIS A 36 -12.14 2.98 -4.14
C HIS A 36 -11.14 3.61 -5.11
N PRO A 37 -10.58 2.86 -6.07
CA PRO A 37 -9.60 3.38 -7.03
C PRO A 37 -10.08 4.58 -7.89
N ASP A 38 -11.39 4.77 -8.02
CA ASP A 38 -11.99 5.85 -8.81
C ASP A 38 -12.40 7.06 -7.95
N LEU A 39 -12.17 7.00 -6.63
CA LEU A 39 -12.42 8.10 -5.69
C LEU A 39 -11.09 8.61 -5.12
N PRO A 40 -10.82 9.93 -5.19
CA PRO A 40 -9.57 10.52 -4.71
C PRO A 40 -9.42 10.47 -3.18
#